data_AF-A0A948Q015-F1
#
_entry.id   AF-A0A948Q015-F1
#
_cell.length_a   1.000
_cell.length_b   1.000
_cell.length_c   1.000
_cell.angle_alpha   90.00
_cell.angle_beta   90.00
_cell.angle_gamma   90.00
#
_symmetry.space_group_name_H-M   'P 1'
#
loop_
_entity.id
_entity.type
_entity.pdbx_description
1 polymer ?
#
loop_
_entity_poly.entity_id
_entity_poly.type
_entity_poly.pdbx_seq_one_letter_code
_entity_poly.pdbx_strand_id
1 'polypeptide(L)'
;MTKTGNQILGDPALHVVLYEPEIPANTGNIARLCGAAEIPLHLIHPLGFHVDDKHLKRAGLDYWHDVDIRHHINFKAFLMSRGEGTPRGRLITFS
;
A
#
# COMPACT_ATOMS: atom_id res chain seq x y z
N MET A 1 -22.32 1.24 17.83
CA MET A 1 -21.13 0.47 17.44
C MET A 1 -21.32 0.01 16.00
N THR A 2 -21.16 0.94 15.06
CA THR A 2 -21.26 0.68 13.61
C THR A 2 -19.87 0.88 13.04
N LYS A 3 -19.21 -0.19 12.58
CA LYS A 3 -18.05 -0.07 11.70
C LYS A 3 -18.58 0.45 10.37
N THR A 4 -18.63 1.77 10.24
CA THR A 4 -18.88 2.44 8.96
C THR A 4 -17.72 2.06 8.02
N GLY A 5 -18.04 1.66 6.80
CA GLY A 5 -17.09 1.22 5.79
C GLY A 5 -15.90 2.18 5.64
N ASN A 6 -14.75 1.59 5.29
CA ASN A 6 -13.41 2.16 5.18
C ASN A 6 -13.43 3.70 5.03
N GLN A 7 -13.19 4.42 6.12
CA GLN A 7 -12.99 5.86 6.04
C GLN A 7 -11.61 6.08 5.45
N ILE A 8 -11.55 6.28 4.14
CA ILE A 8 -10.35 6.80 3.49
C ILE A 8 -10.15 8.20 4.07
N LEU A 9 -9.12 8.37 4.90
CA LEU A 9 -8.70 9.69 5.38
C LEU A 9 -8.48 10.58 4.14
N GLY A 10 -9.18 11.72 4.08
CA GLY A 10 -9.17 12.58 2.89
C GLY A 10 -7.79 13.16 2.54
N ASP A 11 -6.87 13.22 3.52
CA ASP A 11 -5.48 13.67 3.34
C ASP A 11 -4.57 12.99 4.40
N PRO A 12 -4.08 11.75 4.16
CA PRO A 12 -3.27 11.03 5.13
C PRO A 12 -1.86 11.66 5.25
N ALA A 13 -1.40 11.85 6.49
CA ALA A 13 -0.11 12.50 6.77
C ALA A 13 1.12 11.66 6.35
N LEU A 14 0.96 10.34 6.18
CA LEU A 14 2.02 9.42 5.80
C LEU A 14 1.51 8.44 4.74
N HIS A 15 2.42 8.02 3.86
CA HIS A 15 2.22 6.96 2.89
C HIS A 15 3.39 5.99 2.97
N VAL A 16 3.11 4.69 2.85
CA VAL A 16 4.16 3.66 2.74
C VAL A 16 4.26 3.23 1.28
N VAL A 17 5.48 3.10 0.76
CA VAL A 17 5.72 2.73 -0.64
C VAL A 17 6.69 1.56 -0.68
N LEU A 18 6.30 0.47 -1.33
CA LEU A 18 7.17 -0.67 -1.61
C LEU A 18 7.52 -0.67 -3.10
N TYR A 19 8.82 -0.53 -3.38
CA TYR A 19 9.36 -0.61 -4.72
C TYR A 19 9.71 -2.05 -5.06
N GLU A 20 9.04 -2.60 -6.08
CA GLU A 20 9.26 -3.96 -6.61
C GLU A 20 9.41 -5.04 -5.52
N PRO A 21 8.46 -5.15 -4.57
CA PRO A 21 8.63 -6.05 -3.43
C PRO A 21 8.68 -7.52 -3.85
N GLU A 22 9.68 -8.23 -3.37
CA GLU A 22 9.95 -9.62 -3.76
C GLU A 22 9.39 -10.66 -2.77
N ILE A 23 9.31 -10.30 -1.49
CA ILE A 23 8.99 -11.25 -0.41
C ILE A 23 7.54 -11.05 0.07
N PRO A 24 6.62 -12.02 -0.15
CA PRO A 24 5.20 -11.88 0.20
C PRO A 24 4.99 -11.62 1.70
N ALA A 25 5.75 -12.30 2.57
CA ALA A 25 5.62 -12.17 4.02
C ALA A 25 5.94 -10.74 4.51
N ASN A 26 6.94 -10.09 3.93
CA ASN A 26 7.29 -8.70 4.27
C ASN A 26 6.16 -7.75 3.87
N THR A 27 5.64 -7.92 2.64
CA THR A 27 4.53 -7.08 2.16
C THR A 27 3.27 -7.28 3.00
N GLY A 28 2.95 -8.53 3.39
CA GLY A 28 1.83 -8.82 4.28
C GLY A 28 1.97 -8.13 5.63
N ASN A 29 3.11 -8.25 6.30
CA ASN A 29 3.36 -7.59 7.58
C ASN A 29 3.24 -6.05 7.49
N ILE A 30 3.74 -5.46 6.40
CA ILE A 30 3.63 -4.01 6.16
C ILE A 30 2.18 -3.62 5.87
N ALA A 31 1.45 -4.39 5.07
CA ALA A 31 0.02 -4.17 4.82
C ALA A 31 -0.79 -4.23 6.12
N ARG A 32 -0.45 -5.14 7.04
CA ARG A 32 -1.09 -5.20 8.37
C ARG A 32 -0.89 -3.92 9.16
N LEU A 33 0.34 -3.41 9.17
CA LEU A 33 0.68 -2.16 9.83
C LEU A 33 -0.08 -1.00 9.21
N CYS A 34 -0.09 -0.91 7.87
CA CYS A 34 -0.83 0.11 7.12
C CYS A 34 -2.34 0.08 7.43
N GLY A 35 -2.96 -1.10 7.45
CA GLY A 35 -4.37 -1.24 7.83
C GLY A 35 -4.65 -0.83 9.27
N ALA A 36 -3.81 -1.24 10.22
CA ALA A 36 -3.98 -0.88 11.63
C ALA A 36 -3.74 0.61 11.91
N ALA A 37 -2.89 1.26 11.11
CA ALA A 37 -2.53 2.68 11.25
C ALA A 37 -3.33 3.61 10.31
N GLU A 38 -4.25 3.06 9.50
CA GLU A 38 -5.03 3.79 8.49
C GLU A 38 -4.14 4.59 7.51
N ILE A 39 -3.01 4.00 7.12
CA ILE A 39 -2.02 4.59 6.20
C ILE A 39 -2.10 3.90 4.84
N PRO A 40 -2.16 4.65 3.72
CA PRO A 40 -2.13 4.04 2.39
C PRO A 40 -0.82 3.30 2.10
N LEU A 41 -0.94 2.12 1.48
CA LEU A 41 0.16 1.32 1.00
C LEU A 41 0.24 1.39 -0.53
N HIS A 42 1.36 1.87 -1.05
CA HIS A 42 1.66 1.90 -2.48
C HIS A 42 2.54 0.71 -2.86
N LEU A 43 2.10 -0.08 -3.83
CA LEU A 43 2.87 -1.19 -4.40
C LEU A 43 3.30 -0.84 -5.82
N ILE A 44 4.61 -0.74 -6.05
CA ILE A 44 5.17 -0.46 -7.36
C ILE A 44 5.61 -1.79 -7.99
N HIS A 45 5.08 -2.07 -9.18
CA HIS A 45 5.34 -3.30 -9.94
C HIS A 45 6.70 -3.29 -10.64
N PRO A 46 7.25 -4.47 -10.98
CA PRO A 46 6.68 -5.81 -10.77
C PRO A 46 6.75 -6.29 -9.30
N LEU A 47 5.72 -7.01 -8.84
CA LEU A 47 5.79 -7.75 -7.58
C LEU A 47 6.46 -9.09 -7.83
N GLY A 48 7.36 -9.52 -6.95
CA GLY A 48 7.99 -10.85 -7.01
C GLY A 48 7.06 -11.99 -6.58
N PHE A 49 5.78 -11.71 -6.33
CA PHE A 49 4.77 -12.68 -5.88
C PHE A 49 3.37 -12.32 -6.39
N HIS A 50 2.47 -13.30 -6.34
CA HIS A 50 1.07 -13.12 -6.69
C HIS A 50 0.24 -12.67 -5.48
N VAL A 51 -0.55 -11.63 -5.70
CA VAL A 51 -1.57 -11.12 -4.78
C VAL A 51 -2.93 -11.53 -5.32
N ASP A 52 -3.29 -12.79 -5.11
CA ASP A 52 -4.64 -13.29 -5.37
C ASP A 52 -5.32 -13.70 -4.06
N ASP A 53 -6.65 -13.71 -4.06
CA ASP A 53 -7.46 -14.02 -2.88
C ASP A 53 -7.13 -15.37 -2.24
N LYS A 54 -6.65 -16.34 -3.03
CA LYS A 54 -6.31 -17.68 -2.55
C LYS A 54 -4.98 -17.65 -1.80
N HIS A 55 -3.98 -16.94 -2.29
CA HIS A 55 -2.70 -16.72 -1.63
C HIS A 55 -2.86 -15.85 -0.39
N LEU A 56 -3.67 -14.79 -0.47
CA LEU A 56 -3.98 -13.90 0.64
C LEU A 56 -4.69 -14.62 1.80
N LYS A 57 -5.73 -15.41 1.50
CA LYS A 57 -6.43 -16.22 2.51
C LYS A 57 -5.52 -17.26 3.17
N ARG A 58 -4.66 -17.93 2.40
CA ARG A 58 -3.70 -18.93 2.94
C ARG A 58 -2.65 -18.30 3.85
N ALA A 59 -2.26 -17.06 3.58
CA ALA A 59 -1.30 -16.32 4.39
C ALA A 59 -1.92 -15.67 5.64
N GLY A 60 -3.22 -15.88 5.90
CA GLY A 60 -3.91 -15.27 7.05
C GLY A 60 -4.08 -13.76 6.91
N LEU A 61 -4.21 -13.26 5.67
CA LEU A 61 -4.36 -11.85 5.32
C LEU A 61 -5.84 -11.48 5.14
N ASP A 62 -6.67 -11.77 6.14
CA ASP A 62 -8.10 -11.42 6.16
C ASP A 62 -8.33 -9.91 6.09
N TYR A 63 -7.40 -9.11 6.60
CA TYR A 63 -7.39 -7.65 6.58
C TYR A 63 -7.02 -7.03 5.23
N TRP A 64 -6.55 -7.79 4.24
CA TRP A 64 -6.02 -7.22 2.99
C TRP A 64 -7.01 -6.30 2.27
N HIS A 65 -8.31 -6.61 2.36
CA HIS A 65 -9.40 -5.84 1.76
C HIS A 65 -9.71 -4.54 2.52
N ASP A 66 -9.26 -4.45 3.78
CA ASP A 66 -9.45 -3.28 4.63
C ASP A 66 -8.33 -2.25 4.44
N VAL A 67 -7.24 -2.60 3.75
CA VAL A 67 -6.09 -1.70 3.50
C VAL A 67 -6.33 -0.87 2.23
N ASP A 68 -6.11 0.44 2.28
CA ASP A 68 -6.01 1.30 1.07
C ASP A 68 -4.70 0.96 0.33
N ILE A 69 -4.78 0.00 -0.60
CA ILE A 69 -3.66 -0.45 -1.43
C ILE A 69 -3.76 0.17 -2.83
N ARG A 70 -2.69 0.86 -3.24
CA ARG A 70 -2.57 1.53 -4.53
C ARG A 70 -1.47 0.89 -5.37
N HIS A 71 -1.83 0.37 -6.52
CA HIS A 71 -0.88 -0.26 -7.43
C HIS A 71 -0.37 0.72 -8.49
N HIS A 72 0.95 0.68 -8.76
CA HIS A 72 1.61 1.50 -9.77
C HIS A 72 2.43 0.61 -10.70
N ILE A 73 2.21 0.71 -12.02
CA ILE A 73 2.88 -0.17 -12.99
C ILE A 73 4.41 -0.01 -13.02
N ASN A 74 4.93 1.12 -12.53
CA ASN A 74 6.36 1.43 -12.40
C ASN A 74 6.54 2.69 -11.53
N PHE A 75 7.80 3.05 -11.25
CA PHE A 75 8.13 4.23 -10.45
C PHE A 75 7.60 5.55 -11.05
N LYS A 76 7.60 5.68 -12.37
CA LYS A 76 7.11 6.88 -13.06
C LYS A 76 5.61 7.09 -12.83
N ALA A 77 4.81 6.02 -12.93
CA ALA A 77 3.39 6.06 -12.63
C ALA A 77 3.14 6.47 -11.16
N PHE A 78 3.95 5.96 -10.23
CA PHE A 78 3.91 6.41 -8.83
C PHE A 78 4.20 7.91 -8.71
N LEU A 79 5.27 8.42 -9.32
CA LEU A 79 5.59 9.84 -9.26
C LEU A 79 4.47 10.72 -9.84
N MET A 80 3.87 10.33 -10.97
CA MET A 80 2.75 11.06 -11.58
C MET A 80 1.50 11.04 -10.68
N SER A 81 1.26 9.94 -9.95
CA SER A 81 0.12 9.83 -9.02
C SER A 81 0.20 10.80 -7.84
N ARG A 82 1.38 11.35 -7.55
CA ARG A 82 1.59 12.36 -6.48
C ARG A 82 1.12 13.77 -6.87
N GLY A 83 0.63 13.96 -8.10
CA GLY A 83 0.14 15.23 -8.65
C GLY A 83 1.14 15.91 -9.60
N GLU A 84 0.63 16.56 -10.64
CA GLU A 84 1.42 17.42 -11.53
C GLU A 84 1.78 18.74 -10.81
N GLY A 85 3.07 19.11 -10.81
CA GLY A 85 3.57 20.33 -10.15
C GLY A 85 4.48 20.03 -8.96
N THR A 86 4.20 20.62 -7.79
CA THR A 86 4.92 20.41 -6.53
C THR A 86 4.28 19.26 -5.74
N PRO A 87 4.94 18.09 -5.64
CA PRO A 87 4.41 17.00 -4.84
C PRO A 87 4.24 17.49 -3.39
N ARG A 88 3.05 17.36 -2.81
CA ARG A 88 2.90 17.54 -1.36
C ARG A 88 3.77 16.49 -0.66
N GLY A 89 4.54 16.92 0.33
CA GLY A 89 5.35 16.06 1.18
C GLY A 89 6.73 15.66 0.62
N ARG A 90 7.49 14.96 1.45
CA ARG A 90 8.87 14.52 1.18
C ARG A 90 8.87 13.02 0.87
N LEU A 91 9.60 12.60 -0.17
CA LEU A 91 9.93 11.19 -0.36
C LEU A 91 11.20 10.90 0.45
N ILE A 92 11.11 9.96 1.39
CA ILE A 92 12.23 9.48 2.18
C ILE A 92 12.49 8.04 1.73
N THR A 93 13.70 7.77 1.28
CA THR A 93 14.13 6.45 0.83
C THR A 93 15.11 5.87 1.84
N PHE A 94 15.06 4.54 1.99
CA PHE A 94 16.01 3.78 2.79
C PHE A 94 16.96 3.05 1.82
N SER A 95 18.25 3.08 2.12
CA SER A 95 19.34 2.48 1.33
C SER A 95 19.96 1.29 2.05
#